data_AF-A0A6N2EBZ1-F1
#
_entry.id   AF-A0A6N2EBZ1-F1
#
_cell.length_a   1.000
_cell.length_b   1.000
_cell.length_c   1.000
_cell.angle_alpha   90.00
_cell.angle_beta   90.00
_cell.angle_gamma   90.00
#
_symmetry.space_group_name_H-M   'P 1'
#
loop_
_entity.id
_entity.type
_entity.pdbx_description
1 polymer ?
#
loop_
_entity_poly.entity_id
_entity_poly.type
_entity_poly.pdbx_seq_one_letter_code
_entity_poly.pdbx_strand_id
1 'polypeptide(L)' 'MPLDPAAIRQLHATIRTLPALVRIVGFSKAFHKRFQIPADAPSIADRICQRRHHDWIEAFLVSHR' A
#
# COMPACT_ATOMS: atom_id res chain seq x y z
N MET A 1 1.50 10.03 12.98
CA MET A 1 2.45 9.14 13.69
C MET A 1 3.09 8.20 12.66
N PRO A 2 4.44 8.13 12.62
CA PRO A 2 5.13 7.20 11.73
C PRO A 2 4.85 5.75 12.14
N LEU A 3 4.83 4.84 11.16
CA LEU A 3 4.70 3.41 11.41
C LEU A 3 6.01 2.85 11.97
N ASP A 4 5.88 1.82 12.81
CA ASP A 4 7.04 1.07 13.27
C ASP A 4 7.72 0.33 12.10
N PRO A 5 9.06 0.28 12.03
CA PRO A 5 9.77 -0.42 10.95
C PRO A 5 9.41 -1.90 10.81
N ALA A 6 8.98 -2.58 11.88
CA ALA A 6 8.51 -3.95 11.80
C ALA A 6 7.15 -4.04 11.08
N ALA A 7 6.24 -3.11 11.38
CA ALA A 7 4.93 -3.03 10.74
C ALA A 7 5.04 -2.70 9.25
N ILE A 8 5.96 -1.80 8.86
CA ILE A 8 6.23 -1.49 7.45
C ILE A 8 6.70 -2.74 6.70
N ARG A 9 7.63 -3.51 7.28
CA ARG A 9 8.15 -4.75 6.68
C ARG A 9 7.05 -5.80 6.51
N GLN A 10 6.18 -5.95 7.51
CA GLN A 10 5.05 -6.87 7.45
C GLN A 10 4.08 -6.46 6.34
N LEU A 11 3.75 -5.17 6.22
CA LEU A 11 2.91 -4.68 5.13
C LEU A 11 3.51 -4.95 3.75
N HIS A 12 4.82 -4.71 3.60
CA HIS A 12 5.51 -4.99 2.34
C HIS A 12 5.47 -6.48 1.99
N ALA A 13 5.57 -7.38 2.97
CA ALA A 13 5.42 -8.81 2.77
C ALA A 13 4.00 -9.17 2.34
N THR A 14 2.98 -8.68 3.07
CA THR A 14 1.57 -8.90 2.75
C THR A 14 1.21 -8.40 1.35
N ILE A 15 1.61 -7.18 0.99
CA ILE A 15 1.38 -6.61 -0.35
C ILE A 15 2.06 -7.47 -1.42
N ARG A 16 3.26 -8.02 -1.17
CA ARG A 16 3.94 -8.91 -2.12
C ARG A 16 3.21 -10.24 -2.32
N THR A 17 2.53 -10.76 -1.29
CA THR A 17 1.75 -12.01 -1.38
C THR A 17 0.42 -11.87 -2.13
N LEU A 18 -0.02 -10.64 -2.42
CA LEU A 18 -1.22 -10.42 -3.23
C LEU A 18 -1.02 -10.89 -4.67
N PRO A 19 -2.08 -11.43 -5.32
CA PRO A 19 -2.03 -11.81 -6.72
C PRO A 19 -1.53 -10.66 -7.60
N ALA A 20 -0.67 -10.96 -8.58
CA ALA A 20 -0.03 -9.95 -9.42
C ALA A 20 -1.04 -9.01 -10.13
N LEU A 21 -2.21 -9.54 -10.50
CA LEU A 21 -3.32 -8.77 -11.07
C LEU A 21 -3.87 -7.69 -10.11
N VAL A 22 -3.99 -8.02 -8.83
CA VAL A 22 -4.48 -7.10 -7.78
C VAL A 22 -3.42 -6.04 -7.45
N ARG A 23 -2.14 -6.44 -7.43
CA ARG A 23 -1.00 -5.55 -7.15
C ARG A 23 -0.79 -4.46 -8.20
N ILE A 24 -0.89 -4.81 -9.48
CA ILE A 24 -0.29 -3.98 -10.54
C ILE A 24 -1.24 -2.92 -11.08
N VAL A 25 -2.56 -3.19 -11.16
CA VAL A 25 -3.49 -2.26 -11.83
C VAL A 25 -4.45 -1.57 -10.86
N GLY A 26 -4.98 -2.30 -9.88
CA GLY A 26 -5.96 -1.78 -8.92
C GLY A 26 -5.31 -1.06 -7.74
N PHE A 27 -4.40 -1.75 -7.04
CA PHE A 27 -3.84 -1.27 -5.77
C PHE A 27 -2.99 0.00 -5.94
N SER A 28 -1.98 -0.01 -6.81
CA SER A 28 -1.09 1.15 -7.02
C SER A 28 -1.85 2.38 -7.50
N LYS A 29 -2.81 2.21 -8.42
CA LYS A 29 -3.62 3.30 -8.97
C LYS A 29 -4.56 3.88 -7.90
N ALA A 30 -5.20 3.03 -7.11
CA ALA A 30 -6.07 3.46 -6.01
C ALA A 30 -5.27 4.16 -4.90
N PHE A 31 -4.07 3.67 -4.56
CA PHE A 31 -3.18 4.28 -3.58
C PHE A 31 -2.70 5.66 -4.05
N HIS A 32 -2.27 5.78 -5.31
CA HIS A 32 -1.90 7.07 -5.91
C HIS A 32 -3.06 8.08 -5.88
N LYS A 33 -4.27 7.66 -6.26
CA LYS A 33 -5.46 8.53 -6.23
C LYS A 33 -5.82 8.96 -4.81
N ARG A 34 -5.75 8.05 -3.84
CA ARG A 34 -6.17 8.31 -2.44
C ARG A 34 -5.20 9.26 -1.73
N PHE A 35 -3.91 9.08 -1.94
CA PHE A 35 -2.87 9.85 -1.25
C PHE A 35 -2.24 10.94 -2.12
N GLN A 36 -2.82 11.21 -3.30
CA GLN A 36 -2.32 12.20 -4.27
C GLN A 36 -0.84 12.02 -4.60
N ILE A 37 -0.39 10.76 -4.71
CA ILE A 37 1.00 10.45 -5.01
C ILE A 37 1.23 10.64 -6.51
N PRO A 38 2.30 11.36 -6.92
CA PRO A 38 2.63 11.54 -8.31
C PRO A 38 2.84 10.20 -9.01
N ALA A 39 2.34 10.07 -10.25
CA ALA A 39 2.42 8.84 -11.03
C ALA A 39 3.88 8.42 -11.33
N ASP A 40 4.81 9.38 -11.32
CA ASP A 40 6.26 9.19 -11.44
C ASP A 40 6.92 8.60 -10.17
N ALA A 41 6.17 8.33 -9.11
CA ALA A 41 6.73 7.69 -7.93
C ALA A 41 7.17 6.25 -8.29
N PRO A 42 8.47 5.92 -8.15
CA PRO A 42 9.01 4.64 -8.63
C PRO A 42 8.51 3.44 -7.84
N SER A 43 8.00 3.65 -6.62
CA SER A 43 7.54 2.59 -5.72
C SER A 43 6.57 3.15 -4.69
N ILE A 44 5.37 2.57 -4.63
CA ILE A 44 4.41 2.85 -3.55
C ILE A 44 4.88 2.28 -2.21
N ALA A 45 5.74 1.26 -2.21
CA ALA A 45 6.22 0.60 -0.99
C ALA A 45 7.02 1.59 -0.13
N ASP A 46 7.92 2.36 -0.74
CA ASP A 46 8.71 3.41 -0.08
C ASP A 46 7.86 4.56 0.48
N ARG A 47 6.57 4.60 0.16
CA ARG A 47 5.63 5.61 0.67
C ARG A 47 4.80 5.08 1.85
N ILE A 48 4.83 3.79 2.15
CA ILE A 48 4.09 3.18 3.28
C ILE A 48 4.87 3.40 4.58
N CYS A 49 4.92 4.66 5.05
CA CYS A 49 5.66 5.04 6.26
C CYS A 49 4.77 5.61 7.37
N GLN A 50 3.48 5.78 7.11
CA GLN A 50 2.54 6.44 8.02
C GLN A 50 1.34 5.57 8.31
N ARG A 51 0.81 5.66 9.53
CA ARG A 51 -0.31 4.81 9.99
C ARG A 51 -1.54 4.90 9.09
N ARG A 52 -1.84 6.09 8.57
CA ARG A 52 -2.92 6.30 7.59
C ARG A 52 -2.80 5.43 6.32
N HIS A 53 -1.57 5.08 5.91
CA HIS A 53 -1.33 4.20 4.76
C HIS A 53 -1.66 2.75 5.16
N HIS A 54 -1.27 2.33 6.36
CA HIS A 54 -1.60 1.02 6.91
C HIS A 54 -3.11 0.82 7.03
N ASP A 55 -3.83 1.74 7.68
CA ASP A 55 -5.27 1.64 7.88
C ASP A 55 -6.03 1.54 6.53
N TRP A 56 -5.59 2.32 5.53
CA TRP A 56 -6.17 2.26 4.20
C TRP A 56 -5.88 0.95 3.46
N ILE A 57 -4.65 0.42 3.59
CA ILE A 57 -4.24 -0.84 2.96
C ILE A 57 -5.03 -2.00 3.58
N GLU A 58 -5.20 -2.04 4.90
CA GLU A 58 -6.04 -3.04 5.56
C GLU A 58 -7.49 -2.97 5.08
N ALA A 59 -8.08 -1.77 5.01
CA ALA A 59 -9.44 -1.60 4.50
C ALA A 59 -9.56 -2.05 3.03
N PHE A 60 -8.57 -1.72 2.18
CA PHE A 60 -8.53 -2.15 0.79
C PHE A 60 -8.46 -3.68 0.68
N LEU A 61 -7.64 -4.32 1.51
CA LEU A 61 -7.49 -5.78 1.54
C LEU A 61 -8.77 -6.49 1.97
N VAL A 62 -9.50 -5.94 2.96
CA VAL A 62 -10.79 -6.48 3.40
C VAL A 62 -11.84 -6.37 2.29
N SER A 63 -11.88 -5.26 1.56
CA SER A 63 -12.81 -5.08 0.42
C SER A 63 -12.49 -5.93 -0.82
N HIS A 64 -11.30 -6.52 -0.90
CA HIS A 64 -10.85 -7.33 -2.05
C HIS A 64 -10.54 -8.79 -1.68
N ARG A 65 -11.02 -9.25 -0.53
CA ARG A 65 -11.13 -10.67 -0.18
C ARG A 65 -12.38 -11.27 -0.82
#